data_AF-A0A8T3U6C5-F1
#
_entry.id   AF-A0A8T3U6C5-F1
#
_cell.length_a   1.000
_cell.length_b   1.000
_cell.length_c   1.000
_cell.angle_alpha   90.00
_cell.angle_beta   90.00
_cell.angle_gamma   90.00
#
_symmetry.space_group_name_H-M   'P 1'
#
loop_
_entity.id
_entity.type
_entity.pdbx_description
1 polymer ?
#
loop_
_entity_poly.entity_id
_entity_poly.type
_entity_poly.pdbx_seq_one_letter_code
_entity_poly.pdbx_strand_id
1 'polypeptide(L)'
;MELEQFGHIGTLDPEASGVLPILIGKATKLSDLLMLHDKDYIAEITLGIKTDSGDIEGNIIERDDNNHNYDKNQILTALNSFKGYSKQIPPMYSAIKIDGKKLYELARKRREY
;
A
#
# COMPACT_ATOMS: atom_id res chain seq x y z
N MET A 1 -6.85 2.31 36.61
CA MET A 1 -6.15 3.09 35.57
C MET A 1 -7.14 3.20 34.42
N GLU A 2 -7.66 4.40 34.14
CA GLU A 2 -8.55 4.59 32.99
C GLU A 2 -7.74 4.44 31.70
N LEU A 3 -8.27 3.67 30.74
CA LEU A 3 -7.67 3.52 29.43
C LEU A 3 -7.94 4.81 28.64
N GLU A 4 -6.89 5.56 28.33
CA GLU A 4 -6.99 6.69 27.41
C GLU A 4 -7.25 6.19 25.98
N GLN A 5 -8.01 6.98 25.20
CA GLN A 5 -8.27 6.70 23.79
C GLN A 5 -6.94 6.67 23.01
N PHE A 6 -6.75 5.69 22.14
CA PHE A 6 -5.56 5.57 21.28
C PHE A 6 -5.92 5.33 19.81
N GLY A 7 -5.03 5.70 18.90
CA GLY A 7 -5.15 5.48 17.46
C GLY A 7 -3.81 5.64 16.74
N HIS A 8 -3.75 5.37 15.44
CA HIS A 8 -2.56 5.56 14.61
C HIS A 8 -2.89 6.35 13.33
N ILE A 9 -1.89 7.00 12.73
CA ILE A 9 -2.05 7.81 11.51
C ILE A 9 -1.31 7.21 10.31
N GLY A 10 -2.04 6.34 9.60
CA GLY A 10 -1.53 5.57 8.47
C GLY A 10 -1.29 4.13 8.88
N THR A 11 -1.72 3.20 8.04
CA THR A 11 -1.48 1.77 8.21
C THR A 11 -0.18 1.42 7.51
N LEU A 12 0.67 0.64 8.18
CA LEU A 12 1.77 -0.06 7.52
C LEU A 12 1.29 -1.49 7.26
N ASP A 13 1.59 -2.00 6.06
CA ASP A 13 1.36 -3.42 5.76
C ASP A 13 2.23 -4.29 6.69
N PRO A 14 1.83 -5.53 7.01
CA PRO A 14 2.52 -6.36 8.00
C PRO A 14 4.02 -6.57 7.74
N GLU A 15 4.41 -6.74 6.48
CA GLU A 15 5.81 -6.90 6.06
C GLU A 15 6.57 -5.59 5.93
N ALA A 16 5.88 -4.45 5.94
CA ALA A 16 6.52 -3.15 5.92
C ALA A 16 7.07 -2.80 7.30
N SER A 17 8.25 -2.18 7.32
CA SER A 17 8.82 -1.58 8.53
C SER A 17 8.95 -0.07 8.35
N GLY A 18 8.87 0.68 9.45
CA GLY A 18 9.02 2.12 9.42
C GLY A 18 8.33 2.83 10.57
N VAL A 19 8.03 4.10 10.32
CA VAL A 19 7.41 4.98 11.32
C VAL A 19 5.90 4.77 11.35
N LEU A 20 5.38 4.35 12.50
CA LEU A 20 3.94 4.27 12.79
C LEU A 20 3.60 5.25 13.92
N PRO A 21 3.11 6.47 13.61
CA PRO A 21 2.82 7.43 14.65
C PRO A 21 1.55 7.03 15.42
N ILE A 22 1.65 7.03 16.74
CA ILE A 22 0.58 6.69 17.68
C ILE A 22 0.06 7.97 18.34
N LEU A 23 -1.26 8.13 18.34
CA LEU A 23 -1.97 9.24 18.97
C LEU A 23 -2.65 8.75 20.25
N ILE A 24 -2.52 9.53 21.33
CA ILE A 24 -3.05 9.19 22.65
C ILE A 24 -3.90 10.35 23.18
N GLY A 25 -5.02 10.01 23.81
CA GLY A 25 -5.93 10.96 24.45
C GLY A 25 -6.41 12.02 23.48
N LYS A 26 -6.24 13.29 23.85
CA LYS A 26 -6.69 14.44 23.04
C LYS A 26 -5.98 14.55 21.69
N ALA A 27 -4.78 13.98 21.54
CA ALA A 27 -4.05 14.02 20.28
C ALA A 27 -4.75 13.24 19.15
N THR A 28 -5.61 12.27 19.49
CA THR A 28 -6.41 11.50 18.52
C THR A 28 -7.30 12.40 17.65
N LYS A 29 -7.68 13.59 18.14
CA LYS A 29 -8.45 14.59 17.39
C LYS A 29 -7.69 15.24 16.22
N LEU A 30 -6.37 15.05 16.14
CA LEU A 30 -5.53 15.58 15.07
C LEU A 30 -5.30 14.57 13.93
N SER A 31 -5.94 13.39 13.97
CA SER A 31 -5.72 12.31 12.99
C SER A 31 -5.88 12.78 11.55
N ASP A 32 -6.96 13.51 11.26
CA ASP A 32 -7.34 13.88 9.90
C ASP A 32 -6.34 14.88 9.30
N LEU A 33 -5.82 15.80 10.12
CA LEU A 33 -4.78 16.74 9.72
C LEU A 33 -3.47 16.00 9.45
N LEU A 34 -3.10 15.10 10.35
CA LEU A 34 -1.81 14.42 10.27
C LEU A 34 -1.75 13.39 9.13
N MET A 35 -2.90 12.85 8.71
CA MET A 35 -3.00 11.95 7.55
C MET A 35 -2.70 12.63 6.21
N LEU A 36 -2.78 13.96 6.12
CA LEU A 36 -2.54 14.71 4.88
C LEU A 36 -1.06 14.97 4.58
N HIS A 37 -0.16 14.62 5.49
CA HIS A 37 1.27 14.79 5.26
C HIS A 37 1.81 13.78 4.26
N ASP A 38 2.79 14.24 3.48
CA ASP A 38 3.57 13.41 2.57
C ASP A 38 4.27 12.27 3.32
N LYS A 39 4.51 11.19 2.60
CA LYS A 39 5.14 9.97 3.11
C LYS A 39 6.24 9.54 2.14
N ASP A 40 7.40 9.24 2.70
CA ASP A 40 8.54 8.72 1.96
C ASP A 40 8.71 7.24 2.22
N TYR A 41 9.03 6.49 1.17
CA TYR A 41 9.18 5.05 1.19
C TYR A 41 10.46 4.62 0.48
N ILE A 42 11.07 3.57 1.00
CA ILE A 42 12.10 2.80 0.30
C ILE A 42 11.48 1.43 0.02
N ALA A 43 11.51 1.01 -1.24
CA ALA A 43 10.93 -0.25 -1.68
C ALA A 43 11.90 -1.00 -2.59
N GLU A 44 11.84 -2.32 -2.52
CA GLU A 44 12.48 -3.23 -3.47
C GLU A 44 11.39 -3.87 -4.34
N ILE A 45 11.65 -3.98 -5.64
CA ILE A 45 10.69 -4.51 -6.61
C ILE A 45 11.34 -5.67 -7.35
N THR A 46 10.64 -6.80 -7.41
CA THR A 46 11.01 -7.93 -8.27
C THR A 46 10.28 -7.81 -9.60
N LEU A 47 11.03 -7.73 -10.71
CA LEU A 47 10.46 -7.68 -12.07
C LEU A 47 10.12 -9.10 -12.56
N GLY A 48 9.12 -9.19 -13.44
CA GLY A 48 8.68 -10.45 -14.06
C GLY A 48 7.69 -11.29 -13.22
N ILE A 49 7.29 -10.81 -12.04
CA ILE A 49 6.30 -11.47 -11.19
C ILE A 49 5.18 -10.48 -10.86
N LYS A 50 3.94 -10.96 -10.92
CA LYS A 50 2.75 -10.24 -10.46
C LYS A 50 1.98 -11.09 -9.46
N THR A 51 1.61 -10.47 -8.35
CA THR A 51 0.80 -11.10 -7.30
C THR A 51 -0.57 -10.45 -7.20
N ASP A 52 -1.52 -11.13 -6.55
CA ASP A 52 -2.87 -10.63 -6.31
C ASP A 52 -2.93 -9.53 -5.23
N SER A 53 -2.00 -9.51 -4.27
CA SER A 53 -1.85 -8.48 -3.24
C SER A 53 -1.05 -7.27 -3.73
N GLY A 54 -0.17 -7.44 -4.73
CA GLY A 54 0.78 -6.42 -5.16
C GLY A 54 2.09 -6.41 -4.35
N ASP A 55 2.28 -7.38 -3.45
CA ASP A 55 3.50 -7.60 -2.67
C ASP A 55 3.93 -9.08 -2.71
N ILE A 56 4.98 -9.42 -1.97
CA ILE A 56 5.57 -10.77 -1.94
C ILE A 56 4.72 -11.80 -1.17
N GLU A 57 3.78 -11.38 -0.32
CA GLU A 57 2.92 -12.28 0.44
C GLU A 57 1.75 -12.83 -0.41
N GLY A 58 1.47 -12.17 -1.53
CA GLY A 58 0.39 -12.57 -2.44
C GLY A 58 0.66 -13.84 -3.23
N ASN A 59 -0.41 -14.41 -3.77
CA ASN A 59 -0.30 -15.52 -4.71
C ASN A 59 0.15 -14.99 -6.07
N ILE A 60 1.12 -15.66 -6.69
CA ILE A 60 1.54 -15.35 -8.05
C ILE A 60 0.37 -15.61 -9.00
N ILE A 61 -0.04 -14.57 -9.73
CA ILE A 61 -1.08 -14.63 -10.75
C ILE A 61 -0.51 -14.52 -12.17
N GLU A 62 0.71 -14.00 -12.30
CA GLU A 62 1.42 -13.90 -13.56
C GLU A 62 2.93 -14.01 -13.30
N ARG A 63 3.62 -14.78 -14.15
CA ARG A 63 5.07 -14.89 -14.17
C ARG A 63 5.56 -14.88 -15.60
N ASP A 64 6.57 -14.06 -15.84
CA ASP A 64 7.31 -14.06 -17.09
C ASP A 64 8.56 -14.93 -16.92
N ASP A 65 8.51 -16.15 -17.47
CA ASP A 65 9.62 -17.12 -17.40
C ASP A 65 10.70 -16.86 -18.47
N ASN A 66 10.52 -15.85 -19.33
CA ASN A 66 11.54 -15.47 -20.30
C ASN A 66 12.71 -14.83 -19.55
N ASN A 67 13.94 -15.22 -19.91
CA ASN A 67 15.16 -14.63 -19.37
C ASN A 67 15.40 -13.23 -19.96
N HIS A 68 14.51 -12.28 -19.63
CA HIS A 68 14.61 -10.90 -20.06
C HIS A 68 15.83 -10.25 -19.41
N ASN A 69 16.75 -9.78 -20.25
CA ASN A 69 17.80 -8.88 -19.81
C ASN A 69 17.22 -7.45 -19.79
N TYR A 70 16.68 -7.04 -18.66
CA TYR A 70 16.10 -5.70 -18.52
C TYR A 70 17.19 -4.63 -18.63
N ASP A 71 17.11 -3.77 -19.65
CA ASP A 71 18.02 -2.64 -19.76
C ASP A 71 17.73 -1.62 -18.65
N LYS A 72 18.80 -1.19 -17.97
CA LYS A 72 18.72 -0.24 -16.86
C LYS A 72 18.09 1.08 -17.30
N ASN A 73 18.36 1.55 -18.53
CA ASN A 73 17.81 2.82 -18.99
C ASN A 73 16.30 2.71 -19.26
N GLN A 74 15.83 1.57 -19.74
CA GLN A 74 14.40 1.29 -19.89
C GLN A 74 13.69 1.30 -18.52
N ILE A 75 14.26 0.65 -17.51
CA ILE A 75 13.71 0.66 -16.14
C ILE A 75 13.65 2.09 -15.60
N LEU A 76 14.73 2.86 -15.70
CA LEU A 76 14.76 4.24 -15.22
C LEU A 76 13.75 5.13 -15.95
N THR A 77 13.56 4.92 -17.26
CA THR A 77 12.57 5.65 -18.05
C THR A 77 11.16 5.34 -17.57
N ALA A 78 10.83 4.06 -17.34
CA ALA A 78 9.55 3.65 -16.80
C ALA A 78 9.30 4.26 -15.42
N LEU A 79 10.27 4.19 -14.49
CA LEU A 79 10.15 4.77 -13.14
C LEU A 79 9.96 6.29 -13.18
N ASN A 80 10.68 7.00 -14.06
CA ASN A 80 10.52 8.44 -14.19
C ASN A 80 9.14 8.85 -14.70
N SER A 81 8.44 7.99 -15.46
CA SER A 81 7.09 8.27 -15.94
C SER A 81 6.04 8.38 -14.82
N PHE A 82 6.33 7.83 -13.63
CA PHE A 82 5.47 7.93 -12.45
C PHE A 82 5.65 9.22 -11.65
N LYS A 83 6.65 10.06 -11.98
CA LYS A 83 6.87 11.32 -11.27
C LYS A 83 5.78 12.33 -11.61
N GLY A 84 5.28 13.03 -10.58
CA GLY A 84 4.21 14.01 -10.70
C GLY A 84 2.84 13.41 -10.40
N TYR A 85 1.77 14.09 -10.84
CA TYR A 85 0.41 13.64 -10.59
C TYR A 85 0.02 12.50 -11.54
N SER A 86 -0.39 11.38 -10.96
CA SER A 86 -0.94 10.24 -11.69
C SER A 86 -2.25 9.78 -11.04
N LYS A 87 -3.10 9.12 -11.82
CA LYS A 87 -4.29 8.43 -11.29
C LYS A 87 -3.88 7.00 -10.96
N GLN A 88 -3.93 6.65 -9.68
CA GLN A 88 -3.72 5.29 -9.21
C GLN A 88 -5.07 4.65 -8.87
N ILE A 89 -5.28 3.43 -9.36
CA ILE A 89 -6.38 2.59 -8.88
C ILE A 89 -5.84 1.85 -7.65
N PRO A 90 -6.46 2.00 -6.46
CA PRO A 90 -6.01 1.30 -5.27
C PRO A 90 -6.10 -0.23 -5.43
N PRO A 91 -5.18 -0.99 -4.82
CA PRO A 91 -5.26 -2.45 -4.83
C PRO A 91 -6.50 -2.94 -4.08
N MET A 92 -7.01 -4.11 -4.49
CA MET A 92 -8.16 -4.77 -3.86
C MET A 92 -7.92 -5.09 -2.38
N TYR A 93 -6.69 -5.45 -2.02
CA TYR A 93 -6.26 -5.57 -0.63
C TYR A 93 -5.91 -4.20 -0.05
N SER A 94 -6.93 -3.36 0.18
CA SER A 94 -6.75 -2.06 0.83
C SER A 94 -7.78 -1.80 1.93
N ALA A 95 -7.45 -0.87 2.83
CA ALA A 95 -8.33 -0.43 3.91
C ALA A 95 -9.46 0.52 3.44
N ILE A 96 -9.49 0.86 2.14
CA ILE A 96 -10.51 1.72 1.54
C ILE A 96 -11.88 1.08 1.71
N LYS A 97 -12.89 1.91 2.01
CA LYS A 97 -14.28 1.44 2.12
C LYS A 97 -15.05 1.75 0.84
N ILE A 98 -15.71 0.74 0.28
CA ILE A 98 -16.74 0.90 -0.74
C ILE A 98 -18.06 0.40 -0.13
N ASP A 99 -19.12 1.22 -0.21
CA ASP A 99 -20.43 0.93 0.38
C ASP A 99 -20.39 0.49 1.86
N GLY A 100 -19.48 1.09 2.64
CA GLY A 100 -19.32 0.81 4.06
C GLY A 100 -18.50 -0.44 4.41
N LYS A 101 -18.05 -1.24 3.43
CA LYS A 101 -17.20 -2.42 3.62
C LYS A 101 -15.77 -2.14 3.19
N LYS A 102 -14.78 -2.64 3.94
CA LYS A 102 -13.36 -2.49 3.57
C LYS A 102 -13.02 -3.39 2.38
N LEU A 103 -12.22 -2.90 1.44
CA LEU A 103 -11.95 -3.58 0.17
C LEU A 103 -11.25 -4.93 0.37
N TYR A 104 -10.33 -5.03 1.34
CA TYR A 104 -9.70 -6.31 1.67
C TYR A 104 -10.69 -7.38 2.16
N GLU A 105 -11.81 -6.99 2.79
CA GLU A 105 -12.84 -7.94 3.25
C GLU A 105 -13.61 -8.54 2.07
N LEU A 106 -13.63 -7.84 0.94
CA LEU A 106 -14.26 -8.27 -0.31
C LEU A 106 -13.28 -9.11 -1.14
N ALA A 107 -12.02 -8.71 -1.21
CA ALA A 107 -10.93 -9.46 -1.84
C ALA A 107 -10.81 -10.88 -1.24
N ARG A 108 -10.79 -11.00 0.10
CA ARG A 108 -10.77 -12.29 0.80
C ARG A 108 -12.01 -13.17 0.54
N LYS A 109 -13.11 -12.59 0.04
CA LYS A 109 -14.34 -13.30 -0.32
C LYS A 109 -14.45 -13.63 -1.82
N ARG A 110 -13.39 -13.41 -2.61
CA ARG A 110 -13.36 -13.62 -4.08
C ARG A 110 -14.50 -12.93 -4.82
N ARG A 111 -14.88 -11.72 -4.38
CA ARG A 111 -15.83 -10.88 -5.11
C ARG A 111 -15.05 -9.73 -5.74
N GLU A 112 -15.07 -9.70 -7.07
CA GLU A 112 -14.61 -8.54 -7.84
C GLU A 112 -15.69 -7.45 -7.82
N TYR A 113 -15.28 -6.19 -8.03
CA TYR A 113 -16.17 -5.05 -8.26
C TYR A 113 -16.32 -4.77 -9.75
#